data_AF-A0A840CVP7-F1
#
_entry.id   AF-A0A840CVP7-F1
#
_cell.length_a   1.000
_cell.length_b   1.000
_cell.length_c   1.000
_cell.angle_alpha   90.00
_cell.angle_beta   90.00
_cell.angle_gamma   90.00
#
_symmetry.space_group_name_H-M   'P 1'
#
loop_
_entity.id
_entity.type
_entity.pdbx_description
1 polymer ?
#
loop_
_entity_poly.entity_id
_entity_poly.type
_entity_poly.pdbx_seq_one_letter_code
_entity_poly.pdbx_strand_id
1 'polypeptide(L)'
;MQTVILHDLLENHNYVQSGNIVFEMAKDAVSRDEIIIIDMTDVESVPTNFLNTSLGALMDMYGVEKTKKSFKFRNILKTQVERIIKYFNDYEALLTTC
;
A
#
# COMPACT_ATOMS: atom_id res chain seq x y z
N MET A 1 3.57 -15.82 -1.29
CA MET A 1 2.33 -15.01 -1.45
C MET A 1 1.67 -14.87 -0.09
N GLN A 2 1.49 -13.65 0.41
CA GLN A 2 0.94 -13.37 1.73
C GLN A 2 -0.31 -12.50 1.62
N THR A 3 -1.34 -12.79 2.41
CA THR A 3 -2.53 -11.94 2.53
C THR A 3 -2.50 -11.21 3.88
N VAL A 4 -2.74 -9.91 3.84
CA VAL A 4 -2.89 -9.05 5.03
C VAL A 4 -4.34 -8.65 5.14
N ILE A 5 -4.96 -8.94 6.28
CA ILE A 5 -6.29 -8.45 6.62
C ILE A 5 -6.10 -7.07 7.25
N LEU A 6 -6.39 -6.01 6.49
CA LEU A 6 -6.11 -4.65 6.95
C LEU A 6 -6.99 -4.26 8.13
N HIS A 7 -8.22 -4.77 8.20
CA HIS A 7 -9.13 -4.56 9.33
C HIS A 7 -8.49 -5.01 10.66
N ASP A 8 -7.99 -6.24 10.74
CA ASP A 8 -7.33 -6.78 11.95
C ASP A 8 -6.13 -5.94 12.40
N LEU A 9 -5.38 -5.38 11.46
CA LEU A 9 -4.29 -4.45 11.79
C LEU A 9 -4.85 -3.19 12.45
N LEU A 10 -5.93 -2.62 11.88
CA LEU A 10 -6.56 -1.40 12.35
C LEU A 10 -7.31 -1.55 13.69
N GLU A 11 -7.67 -2.77 14.09
CA GLU A 11 -8.22 -3.03 15.43
C GLU A 11 -7.21 -2.70 16.54
N ASN A 12 -5.91 -2.92 16.26
CA ASN A 12 -4.85 -2.84 17.26
C ASN A 12 -3.84 -1.71 16.99
N HIS A 13 -3.92 -1.07 15.82
CA HIS A 13 -2.95 -0.10 15.35
C HIS A 13 -3.64 1.06 14.64
N ASN A 14 -3.06 2.26 14.74
CA ASN A 14 -3.49 3.37 13.89
C ASN A 14 -2.96 3.21 12.45
N TYR A 15 -3.48 4.00 11.53
CA TYR A 15 -3.10 3.97 10.11
C TYR A 15 -1.59 4.13 9.84
N VAL A 16 -0.84 4.86 10.66
CA VAL A 16 0.61 5.01 10.50
C VAL A 16 1.31 3.70 10.89
N GLN A 17 0.92 3.13 12.02
CA GLN A 17 1.45 1.86 12.51
C GLN A 17 1.12 0.70 11.55
N SER A 18 -0.15 0.59 11.12
CA SER A 18 -0.58 -0.40 10.12
C SER A 18 0.15 -0.23 8.79
N GLY A 19 0.39 1.02 8.36
CA GLY A 19 1.14 1.32 7.15
C GLY A 19 2.60 0.84 7.23
N ASN A 20 3.27 1.08 8.36
CA ASN A 20 4.62 0.56 8.61
C ASN A 20 4.66 -0.97 8.62
N ILE A 21 3.67 -1.64 9.21
CA ILE A 21 3.58 -3.10 9.20
C ILE A 21 3.42 -3.62 7.77
N VAL A 22 2.55 -3.01 6.98
CA VAL A 22 2.36 -3.34 5.56
C VAL A 22 3.63 -3.10 4.75
N PHE A 23 4.34 -2.00 5.01
CA PHE A 23 5.64 -1.72 4.38
C PHE A 23 6.65 -2.83 4.64
N GLU A 24 6.83 -3.22 5.91
CA GLU A 24 7.80 -4.28 6.28
C GLU A 24 7.45 -5.60 5.59
N MET A 25 6.17 -5.99 5.57
CA MET A 25 5.70 -7.19 4.86
C MET A 25 5.90 -7.09 3.34
N ALA A 26 5.65 -5.92 2.76
CA ALA A 26 5.80 -5.71 1.32
C ALA A 26 7.27 -5.67 0.88
N LYS A 27 8.15 -5.06 1.68
CA LYS A 27 9.61 -5.08 1.50
C LYS A 27 10.12 -6.52 1.46
N ASP A 28 9.66 -7.32 2.40
CA ASP A 28 9.93 -8.74 2.50
C ASP A 28 9.44 -9.51 1.26
N ALA A 29 8.21 -9.26 0.81
CA ALA A 29 7.68 -9.86 -0.41
C ALA A 29 8.48 -9.46 -1.66
N VAL A 30 8.82 -8.17 -1.80
CA VAL A 30 9.65 -7.65 -2.89
C VAL A 30 11.03 -8.31 -2.93
N SER A 31 11.65 -8.60 -1.78
CA SER A 31 12.95 -9.29 -1.72
C SER A 31 12.89 -10.73 -2.20
N ARG A 32 11.69 -11.34 -2.19
CA ARG A 32 11.42 -12.71 -2.60
C ARG A 32 10.73 -12.80 -3.97
N ASP A 33 10.62 -11.68 -4.69
CA ASP A 33 9.83 -11.54 -5.92
C ASP A 33 8.38 -12.05 -5.78
N GLU A 34 7.81 -11.86 -4.59
CA GLU A 34 6.45 -12.23 -4.26
C GLU A 34 5.49 -11.03 -4.26
N ILE A 35 4.20 -11.36 -4.23
CA ILE A 35 3.10 -10.39 -4.16
C ILE A 35 2.46 -10.46 -2.76
N ILE A 36 2.14 -9.29 -2.22
CA ILE A 36 1.29 -9.12 -1.05
C ILE A 36 -0.14 -8.78 -1.49
N ILE A 37 -1.12 -9.46 -0.89
CA ILE A 37 -2.55 -9.19 -1.10
C ILE A 37 -3.07 -8.44 0.12
N ILE A 38 -3.64 -7.25 -0.07
CA ILE A 38 -4.32 -6.52 0.98
C ILE A 38 -5.82 -6.79 0.87
N ASP A 39 -6.39 -7.38 1.92
CA ASP A 39 -7.82 -7.53 2.08
C ASP A 39 -8.39 -6.28 2.74
N MET A 40 -9.33 -5.64 2.02
CA MET A 40 -9.96 -4.38 2.39
C MET A 40 -11.37 -4.56 2.99
N THR A 41 -11.76 -5.80 3.31
CA THR A 41 -13.03 -6.10 3.98
C THR A 41 -13.13 -5.27 5.26
N ASP A 42 -14.27 -4.63 5.49
CA ASP A 42 -14.54 -3.77 6.65
C ASP A 42 -13.54 -2.62 6.86
N VAL A 43 -12.88 -2.19 5.78
CA VAL A 43 -12.09 -0.96 5.74
C VAL A 43 -12.88 0.09 4.98
N GLU A 44 -13.23 1.18 5.64
CA GLU A 44 -14.02 2.25 5.01
C GLU A 44 -13.16 3.24 4.24
N SER A 45 -11.96 3.53 4.75
CA SER A 45 -11.08 4.54 4.19
C SER A 45 -9.65 4.04 4.09
N VAL A 46 -8.96 4.52 3.08
CA VAL A 46 -7.50 4.51 3.04
C VAL A 46 -7.15 5.97 3.28
N PRO A 47 -6.34 6.37 4.28
CA PRO A 47 -5.89 7.76 4.43
C PRO A 47 -4.43 7.95 3.95
N THR A 48 -3.97 9.20 3.84
CA THR A 48 -2.70 9.51 3.17
C THR A 48 -1.51 9.11 4.02
N ASN A 49 -1.64 9.21 5.34
CA ASN A 49 -0.62 8.75 6.28
C ASN A 49 -0.36 7.23 6.16
N PHE A 50 -1.41 6.42 5.97
CA PHE A 50 -1.28 4.99 5.66
C PHE A 50 -0.53 4.78 4.35
N LEU A 51 -0.94 5.47 3.28
CA LEU A 51 -0.29 5.35 1.97
C LEU A 51 1.18 5.75 2.00
N ASN A 52 1.52 6.86 2.67
CA ASN A 52 2.90 7.35 2.79
C ASN A 52 3.79 6.35 3.53
N THR A 53 3.30 5.80 4.64
CA THR A 53 4.07 4.86 5.47
C THR A 53 4.14 3.45 4.86
N SER A 54 3.24 3.12 3.93
CA SER A 54 3.23 1.84 3.21
C SER A 54 3.76 1.97 1.78
N LEU A 55 2.89 2.30 0.82
CA LEU A 55 3.19 2.36 -0.60
C LEU A 55 4.25 3.43 -0.92
N GLY A 56 4.15 4.61 -0.32
CA GLY A 56 5.09 5.72 -0.52
C GLY A 56 6.52 5.32 -0.15
N ALA A 57 6.71 4.82 1.06
CA ALA A 57 7.99 4.32 1.53
C ALA A 57 8.55 3.18 0.65
N LEU A 58 7.68 2.30 0.12
CA LEU A 58 8.12 1.24 -0.78
C LEU A 58 8.52 1.78 -2.17
N MET A 59 7.81 2.79 -2.68
CA MET A 59 8.16 3.47 -3.92
C MET A 59 9.48 4.22 -3.79
N ASP A 60 9.73 4.89 -2.65
CA ASP A 60 11.00 5.56 -2.38
C ASP A 60 12.18 4.56 -2.44
N MET A 61 11.96 3.31 -1.99
CA MET A 61 13.01 2.30 -1.90
C MET A 61 13.20 1.49 -3.20
N TYR A 62 12.12 1.13 -3.89
CA TYR A 62 12.14 0.17 -5.00
C TYR A 62 11.62 0.73 -6.32
N GLY A 63 11.15 1.98 -6.32
CA GLY A 63 10.51 2.61 -7.45
C GLY A 63 9.03 2.25 -7.61
N VAL A 64 8.35 3.07 -8.40
CA VAL A 64 6.91 2.98 -8.62
C VAL A 64 6.51 1.65 -9.27
N GLU A 65 7.21 1.26 -10.33
CA GLU A 65 6.86 0.05 -11.10
C GLU A 65 7.03 -1.24 -10.30
N LYS A 66 8.08 -1.34 -9.46
CA LYS A 66 8.27 -2.52 -8.61
C LYS A 66 7.18 -2.58 -7.54
N THR A 67 6.84 -1.43 -6.97
CA THR A 67 5.76 -1.31 -5.97
C THR A 67 4.40 -1.68 -6.56
N LYS A 68 4.03 -1.19 -7.75
CA LYS A 68 2.76 -1.57 -8.41
C LYS A 68 2.65 -3.08 -8.60
N LYS A 69 3.75 -3.75 -8.96
CA LYS A 69 3.78 -5.21 -9.19
C LYS A 69 3.74 -6.03 -7.90
N SER A 70 4.21 -5.48 -6.79
CA SER A 70 4.26 -6.20 -5.51
C SER A 70 2.92 -6.22 -4.77
N PHE A 71 1.97 -5.34 -5.11
CA PHE A 71 0.67 -5.27 -4.43
C PHE A 71 -0.50 -5.80 -5.27
N LYS A 72 -1.40 -6.51 -4.59
CA LYS A 72 -2.76 -6.79 -5.05
C LYS A 72 -3.75 -6.41 -3.96
N PHE A 73 -4.97 -6.06 -4.36
CA PHE A 73 -6.04 -5.70 -3.43
C PHE A 73 -7.25 -6.60 -3.70
N ARG A 74 -7.95 -7.01 -2.63
CA ARG A 74 -9.22 -7.74 -2.72
C ARG A 74 -10.24 -7.13 -1.77
N ASN A 75 -11.52 -7.37 -2.04
CA ASN A 75 -12.65 -6.82 -1.26
C ASN A 75 -12.59 -5.29 -1.12
N ILE A 76 -12.08 -4.62 -2.16
CA ILE A 76 -11.83 -3.18 -2.18
C ILE A 76 -12.95 -2.42 -2.90
N LEU A 77 -13.33 -1.27 -2.36
CA LEU A 77 -14.32 -0.38 -2.98
C LEU A 77 -13.72 0.42 -4.13
N LYS A 78 -14.55 0.78 -5.12
CA LYS A 78 -14.13 1.59 -6.27
C LYS A 78 -13.46 2.91 -5.85
N THR A 79 -14.02 3.60 -4.85
CA THR A 79 -13.48 4.86 -4.32
C THR A 79 -12.09 4.69 -3.71
N GLN A 80 -11.81 3.54 -3.08
CA GLN A 80 -10.50 3.22 -2.53
C GLN A 80 -9.49 2.91 -3.63
N VAL A 81 -9.92 2.20 -4.68
CA VAL A 81 -9.10 1.97 -5.89
C VAL A 81 -8.72 3.30 -6.54
N GLU A 82 -9.70 4.18 -6.79
CA GLU A 82 -9.47 5.51 -7.36
C GLU A 82 -8.49 6.32 -6.53
N ARG A 83 -8.61 6.24 -5.20
CA ARG A 83 -7.71 6.92 -4.28
C ARG A 83 -6.27 6.39 -4.35
N ILE A 84 -6.09 5.07 -4.43
CA ILE A 84 -4.77 4.45 -4.57
C ILE A 84 -4.15 4.83 -5.92
N ILE A 85 -4.92 4.76 -7.01
CA ILE A 85 -4.47 5.17 -8.35
C ILE A 85 -4.03 6.64 -8.34
N LYS A 86 -4.87 7.51 -7.78
CA LYS A 86 -4.53 8.93 -7.66
C LYS A 86 -3.21 9.13 -6.92
N TYR A 87 -3.00 8.41 -5.83
CA TYR A 87 -1.76 8.49 -5.06
C TYR A 87 -0.51 8.11 -5.87
N PHE A 88 -0.56 7.00 -6.63
CA PHE A 88 0.53 6.62 -7.52
C PHE A 88 0.79 7.68 -8.60
N ASN A 89 -0.26 8.21 -9.23
CA ASN A 89 -0.14 9.22 -10.27
C ASN A 89 0.45 10.53 -9.71
N ASP A 90 -0.02 10.97 -8.54
CA ASP A 90 0.50 12.16 -7.86
C ASP A 90 2.00 11.99 -7.55
N TYR A 91 2.40 10.81 -7.07
CA TYR A 91 3.80 10.50 -6.78
C TYR A 91 4.67 10.51 -8.05
N GLU A 92 4.22 9.91 -9.15
CA GLU A 92 4.93 9.93 -10.44
C GLU A 92 5.09 11.35 -10.99
N ALA A 93 4.05 12.19 -10.88
CA ALA A 93 4.11 13.57 -11.32
C ALA A 93 5.18 14.39 -10.57
N LEU A 94 5.35 14.14 -9.27
CA LEU A 94 6.39 14.78 -8.45
C LEU A 94 7.81 14.39 -8.89
N LEU A 95 8.01 13.16 -9.39
CA LEU A 95 9.32 12.73 -9.91
C LEU A 95 9.66 13.40 -11.26
N THR A 96 8.66 13.66 -12.10
CA THR A 96 8.85 14.27 -13.43
C THR A 96 9.06 15.78 -13.43
N THR A 97 8.91 16.43 -12.27
CA THR A 97 9.03 17.89 -12.11
C THR A 97 10.41 18.35 -11.64
N CYS A 98 11.41 17.47 -11.64
CA CYS A 98 12.83 17.76 -11.40
C CYS A 98 13.66 17.73 -12.69
#